data_AF-A0A0F6NCW3-F1
#
_entry.id   AF-A0A0F6NCW3-F1
#
_cell.length_a   1.000
_cell.length_b   1.000
_cell.length_c   1.000
_cell.angle_alpha   90.00
_cell.angle_beta   90.00
_cell.angle_gamma   90.00
#
_symmetry.space_group_name_H-M   'P 1'
#
loop_
_entity.id
_entity.type
_entity.pdbx_description
1 polymer ?
#
loop_
_entity_poly.entity_id
_entity_poly.type
_entity_poly.pdbx_seq_one_letter_code
_entity_poly.pdbx_strand_id
1 'polypeptide(L)'
;TSKRDFYLGIYGALGIGQGVSSFVLSLTFALGFINAAIRTHEILLHSSFRWPLSMFDTTPLGRILNRFSNDINILDNVLPMTLQSAFTMLFTVLGTLVVISVSTPIFVAVIVPIGFLYYFIQRFYVATSRQLKRLESVSRSPIYSHFGETITGVQAI
;
A
#
# COMPACT_ATOMS: atom_id res chain seq x y z
N THR A 1 -33.41 19.18 -29.40
CA THR A 1 -32.94 19.86 -28.17
C THR A 1 -33.20 19.03 -26.92
N SER A 2 -34.44 18.58 -26.65
CA SER A 2 -34.79 17.74 -25.49
C SER A 2 -33.90 16.50 -25.24
N LYS A 3 -33.51 15.73 -26.28
CA LYS A 3 -32.61 14.57 -26.10
C LYS A 3 -31.22 14.97 -25.58
N ARG A 4 -30.67 16.10 -26.03
CA ARG A 4 -29.36 16.61 -25.59
C ARG A 4 -29.42 17.00 -24.11
N ASP A 5 -30.48 17.71 -23.73
CA ASP A 5 -30.67 18.19 -22.36
C ASP A 5 -30.90 17.02 -21.39
N PHE A 6 -31.56 15.93 -21.85
CA PHE A 6 -31.68 14.66 -21.12
C PHE A 6 -30.32 13.98 -20.87
N TYR A 7 -29.48 13.83 -21.91
CA TYR A 7 -28.14 13.25 -21.74
C TYR A 7 -27.25 14.11 -20.84
N LEU A 8 -27.29 15.44 -20.99
CA LEU A 8 -26.58 16.37 -20.11
C LEU A 8 -27.01 16.21 -18.64
N GLY A 9 -28.31 16.03 -18.38
CA GLY A 9 -28.82 15.75 -17.04
C GLY A 9 -28.27 14.45 -16.45
N ILE A 10 -28.21 13.38 -17.26
CA ILE A 10 -27.63 12.09 -16.83
C ILE A 10 -26.13 12.23 -16.53
N TYR A 11 -25.36 12.86 -17.42
CA TYR A 11 -23.93 13.06 -17.19
C TYR A 11 -23.67 13.93 -15.96
N GLY A 12 -24.49 14.97 -15.74
CA GLY A 12 -24.41 15.79 -14.53
C GLY A 12 -24.70 14.99 -13.26
N ALA A 13 -25.76 14.18 -13.26
CA ALA A 13 -26.10 13.33 -12.11
C ALA A 13 -25.03 12.28 -11.82
N LEU A 14 -24.48 11.64 -12.86
CA LEU A 14 -23.37 10.67 -12.74
C LEU A 14 -22.09 11.34 -12.21
N GLY A 15 -21.76 12.55 -12.69
CA GLY A 15 -20.60 13.30 -12.23
C GLY A 15 -20.72 13.72 -10.75
N ILE A 16 -21.88 14.21 -10.33
CA ILE A 16 -22.16 14.52 -8.93
C ILE A 16 -22.09 13.25 -8.07
N GLY A 17 -22.71 12.16 -8.53
CA GLY A 17 -22.68 10.86 -7.85
C GLY A 17 -21.26 10.33 -7.68
N GLN A 18 -20.43 10.43 -8.71
CA GLN A 18 -19.01 10.07 -8.66
C GLN A 18 -18.25 10.95 -7.66
N GLY A 19 -18.48 12.26 -7.67
CA GLY A 19 -17.84 13.20 -6.75
C GLY A 19 -18.17 12.90 -5.29
N VAL A 20 -19.45 12.70 -4.98
CA VAL A 20 -19.91 12.32 -3.64
C VAL A 20 -19.35 10.98 -3.22
N SER A 21 -19.39 9.97 -4.09
CA SER A 21 -18.84 8.63 -3.79
C SER A 21 -17.33 8.68 -3.53
N SER A 22 -16.57 9.44 -4.33
CA SER A 22 -15.13 9.61 -4.17
C SER A 22 -14.79 10.34 -2.87
N PHE A 23 -15.59 11.35 -2.50
CA PHE A 23 -15.44 12.06 -1.24
C PHE A 23 -15.70 11.14 -0.04
N VAL A 24 -16.80 10.38 -0.06
CA VAL A 24 -17.13 9.40 1.00
C VAL A 24 -16.02 8.36 1.12
N LEU A 25 -15.53 7.81 0.00
CA LEU A 25 -14.44 6.84 -0.01
C LEU A 25 -13.17 7.41 0.63
N SER A 26 -12.77 8.62 0.23
CA SER A 26 -11.60 9.32 0.78
C SER A 26 -11.73 9.53 2.29
N LEU A 27 -12.91 9.98 2.74
CA LEU A 27 -13.20 10.19 4.15
C LEU A 27 -13.18 8.88 4.95
N THR A 28 -13.78 7.81 4.43
CA THR A 28 -13.76 6.48 5.07
C THR A 28 -12.34 5.96 5.21
N PHE A 29 -11.49 6.08 4.17
CA PHE A 29 -10.09 5.69 4.27
C PHE A 29 -9.34 6.55 5.28
N ALA A 30 -9.49 7.88 5.24
CA ALA A 30 -8.81 8.78 6.17
C ALA A 30 -9.15 8.45 7.64
N LEU A 31 -10.44 8.34 7.97
CA LEU A 31 -10.88 8.01 9.32
C LEU A 31 -10.51 6.57 9.72
N GLY A 32 -10.61 5.62 8.78
CA GLY A 32 -10.25 4.22 9.00
C GLY A 32 -8.78 4.05 9.34
N PHE A 33 -7.88 4.72 8.62
CA PHE A 33 -6.44 4.65 8.86
C PHE A 33 -6.03 5.35 10.14
N ILE A 34 -6.62 6.50 10.48
CA ILE A 34 -6.35 7.17 11.77
C ILE A 34 -6.72 6.23 12.94
N ASN A 35 -7.90 5.61 12.89
CA ASN A 35 -8.32 4.66 13.93
C ASN A 35 -7.42 3.42 13.98
N ALA A 36 -7.00 2.91 12.82
CA ALA A 36 -6.08 1.77 12.74
C ALA A 36 -4.69 2.11 13.31
N ALA A 37 -4.20 3.32 13.06
CA ALA A 37 -2.93 3.82 13.58
C ALA A 37 -2.92 3.89 15.11
N ILE A 38 -3.93 4.55 15.69
CA ILE A 38 -4.08 4.66 17.15
C ILE A 38 -4.14 3.28 17.78
N ARG A 39 -4.98 2.39 17.25
CA ARG A 39 -5.16 1.05 17.81
C ARG A 39 -3.90 0.19 17.68
N THR A 40 -3.16 0.31 16.59
CA THR A 40 -1.90 -0.42 16.41
C THR A 40 -0.84 0.09 17.38
N HIS A 41 -0.76 1.41 17.57
CA HIS A 41 0.14 2.01 18.55
C HIS A 41 -0.15 1.53 19.97
N GLU A 42 -1.42 1.53 20.39
CA GLU A 42 -1.85 1.02 21.69
C GLU A 42 -1.50 -0.46 21.89
N ILE A 43 -1.75 -1.31 20.88
CA ILE A 43 -1.42 -2.73 20.93
C ILE A 43 0.09 -2.93 21.09
N LEU A 44 0.90 -2.20 20.32
CA LEU A 44 2.35 -2.31 20.38
C LEU A 44 2.88 -1.86 21.76
N LEU A 45 2.40 -0.73 22.29
CA LEU A 45 2.76 -0.27 23.63
C LEU A 45 2.37 -1.29 24.72
N HIS A 46 1.12 -1.74 24.71
CA HIS A 46 0.62 -2.70 25.69
C HIS A 46 1.37 -4.04 25.61
N SER A 47 1.74 -4.47 24.41
CA SER A 47 2.53 -5.69 24.22
C SER A 47 3.95 -5.54 24.74
N SER A 48 4.58 -4.38 24.54
CA SER A 48 5.94 -4.09 25.00
C SER A 48 6.06 -4.19 26.53
N PHE A 49 5.07 -3.73 27.28
CA PHE A 49 5.08 -3.85 28.76
C PHE A 49 4.96 -5.29 29.27
N ARG A 50 4.48 -6.22 28.44
CA ARG A 50 4.35 -7.64 28.79
C ARG A 50 5.54 -8.47 28.38
N TRP A 51 6.56 -7.88 27.76
CA TRP A 51 7.74 -8.62 27.34
C TRP A 51 8.62 -8.98 28.55
N PRO A 52 9.24 -10.18 28.55
CA PRO A 52 10.16 -10.56 29.60
C PRO A 52 11.37 -9.62 29.58
N LEU A 53 11.88 -9.27 30.77
CA LEU A 53 13.05 -8.40 30.94
C LEU A 53 14.27 -8.87 30.12
N SER A 54 14.44 -10.18 29.97
CA SER A 54 15.51 -10.77 29.15
C SER A 54 15.52 -10.29 27.70
N MET A 55 14.37 -9.94 27.12
CA MET A 55 14.30 -9.39 25.76
C MET A 55 14.87 -7.97 25.67
N PHE A 56 14.75 -7.18 26.74
CA PHE A 56 15.33 -5.84 26.82
C PHE A 56 16.84 -5.89 27.06
N ASP A 57 17.34 -6.97 27.67
CA ASP A 57 18.78 -7.20 27.87
C ASP A 57 19.47 -7.72 26.59
N THR A 58 18.80 -8.59 25.82
CA THR A 58 19.37 -9.14 24.57
C THR A 58 19.26 -8.21 23.38
N THR A 59 18.28 -7.29 23.37
CA THR A 59 17.99 -6.43 22.23
C THR A 59 18.19 -4.97 22.61
N PRO A 60 19.13 -4.24 21.99
CA PRO A 60 19.38 -2.86 22.36
C PRO A 60 18.12 -2.01 22.15
N LEU A 61 17.78 -1.18 23.14
CA LEU A 61 16.58 -0.34 23.12
C LEU A 61 16.44 0.50 21.84
N GLY A 62 17.58 1.00 21.31
CA GLY A 62 17.60 1.74 20.05
C GLY A 62 17.10 0.95 18.84
N ARG A 63 17.32 -0.37 18.79
CA ARG A 63 16.81 -1.23 17.70
C ARG A 63 15.30 -1.44 17.82
N ILE A 64 14.79 -1.59 19.04
CA ILE A 64 13.35 -1.70 19.32
C ILE A 64 12.64 -0.41 18.90
N LEU A 65 13.16 0.74 19.33
CA LEU A 65 12.62 2.06 18.97
C LEU A 65 12.68 2.31 17.46
N ASN A 66 13.80 1.98 16.80
CA ASN A 66 13.93 2.15 15.35
C ASN A 66 12.91 1.29 14.58
N ARG A 67 12.65 0.07 15.04
CA ARG A 67 11.64 -0.80 14.42
C ARG A 67 10.22 -0.26 14.64
N PHE A 68 9.91 0.12 15.88
CA PHE A 68 8.61 0.67 16.25
C PHE A 68 8.30 1.96 15.47
N SER A 69 9.27 2.87 15.37
CA SER A 69 9.14 4.13 14.64
C SER A 69 8.97 3.90 13.13
N ASN A 70 9.76 2.99 12.53
CA ASN A 70 9.62 2.67 11.11
C ASN A 70 8.28 1.98 10.79
N ASP A 71 7.85 1.03 11.62
CA ASP A 71 6.61 0.28 11.39
C ASP A 71 5.39 1.22 11.50
N ILE A 72 5.39 2.15 12.46
CA ILE A 72 4.34 3.19 12.57
C ILE A 72 4.37 4.14 11.37
N ASN A 73 5.55 4.61 10.98
CA ASN A 73 5.67 5.50 9.82
C ASN A 73 5.13 4.84 8.53
N ILE A 74 5.37 3.54 8.33
CA ILE A 74 4.82 2.79 7.20
C ILE A 74 3.30 2.71 7.31
N LEU A 75 2.77 2.43 8.49
CA LEU A 75 1.33 2.29 8.72
C LEU A 75 0.58 3.62 8.54
N ASP A 76 1.18 4.73 8.95
CA ASP A 76 0.55 6.06 8.92
C ASP A 76 0.65 6.74 7.56
N ASN A 77 1.75 6.54 6.83
CA ASN A 77 2.02 7.29 5.59
C ASN A 77 1.97 6.40 4.34
N VAL A 78 2.56 5.22 4.37
CA VAL A 78 2.75 4.40 3.16
C VAL A 78 1.54 3.52 2.87
N LEU A 79 1.04 2.85 3.90
CA LEU A 79 -0.06 1.89 3.79
C LEU A 79 -1.38 2.55 3.32
N PRO A 80 -1.76 3.75 3.81
CA PRO A 80 -2.97 4.44 3.35
C PRO A 80 -2.92 4.80 1.87
N MET A 81 -1.80 5.40 1.43
CA MET A 81 -1.60 5.80 0.04
C MET A 81 -1.60 4.60 -0.90
N THR A 82 -0.94 3.52 -0.50
CA THR A 82 -0.84 2.30 -1.31
C THR A 82 -2.19 1.61 -1.45
N LEU A 83 -2.96 1.51 -0.36
CA LEU A 83 -4.29 0.90 -0.40
C LEU A 83 -5.28 1.75 -1.21
N GLN A 84 -5.31 3.06 -1.00
CA GLN A 84 -6.19 3.94 -1.77
C GLN A 84 -5.90 3.84 -3.29
N SER A 85 -4.61 3.80 -3.65
CA SER A 85 -4.17 3.62 -5.04
C SER A 85 -4.54 2.24 -5.58
N ALA A 86 -4.38 1.17 -4.78
CA ALA A 86 -4.75 -0.19 -5.17
C ALA A 86 -6.25 -0.33 -5.44
N PHE A 87 -7.11 0.21 -4.56
CA PHE A 87 -8.57 0.20 -4.77
C PHE A 87 -8.97 1.01 -6.00
N THR A 88 -8.41 2.21 -6.17
CA THR A 88 -8.68 3.06 -7.35
C THR A 88 -8.32 2.33 -8.64
N MET A 89 -7.14 1.72 -8.69
CA MET A 89 -6.67 0.97 -9.86
C MET A 89 -7.54 -0.28 -10.12
N LEU A 90 -7.90 -1.02 -9.07
CA LEU A 90 -8.77 -2.19 -9.18
C LEU A 90 -10.13 -1.82 -9.77
N PHE A 91 -10.80 -0.81 -9.22
CA PHE A 91 -12.12 -0.38 -9.72
C PHE A 91 -12.04 0.21 -11.13
N THR A 92 -10.96 0.94 -11.44
CA THR A 92 -10.73 1.48 -12.79
C THR A 92 -10.60 0.35 -13.80
N VAL A 93 -9.75 -0.64 -13.53
CA VAL A 93 -9.56 -1.80 -14.42
C VAL A 93 -10.86 -2.59 -14.58
N LEU A 94 -11.57 -2.89 -13.49
CA LEU A 94 -12.85 -3.58 -13.56
C LEU A 94 -13.88 -2.79 -14.38
N GLY A 95 -13.99 -1.47 -14.14
CA GLY A 95 -14.90 -0.60 -14.89
C GLY A 95 -14.57 -0.58 -16.38
N THR A 96 -13.30 -0.42 -16.74
CA THR A 96 -12.85 -0.48 -18.14
C THR A 96 -13.17 -1.83 -18.78
N LEU A 97 -12.90 -2.94 -18.09
CA LEU A 97 -13.20 -4.28 -18.59
C LEU A 97 -14.70 -4.48 -18.82
N VAL A 98 -15.56 -4.03 -17.89
CA VAL A 98 -17.02 -4.11 -18.04
C VAL A 98 -17.49 -3.28 -19.23
N VAL A 99 -17.03 -2.03 -19.37
CA VAL A 99 -17.43 -1.14 -20.48
C VAL A 99 -17.04 -1.73 -21.83
N ILE A 100 -15.81 -2.23 -21.96
CA ILE A 100 -15.36 -2.86 -23.21
C ILE A 100 -16.16 -4.14 -23.49
N SER A 101 -16.40 -4.97 -22.47
CA SER A 101 -17.13 -6.24 -22.65
C SER A 101 -18.58 -6.03 -23.07
N VAL A 102 -19.25 -4.99 -22.54
CA VAL A 102 -20.62 -4.62 -22.95
C VAL A 102 -20.64 -4.05 -24.37
N SER A 103 -19.64 -3.23 -24.72
CA SER A 103 -19.52 -2.64 -26.06
C SER A 103 -19.19 -3.68 -27.13
N THR A 104 -18.36 -4.67 -26.80
CA THR A 104 -17.91 -5.70 -27.73
C THR A 104 -17.84 -7.07 -27.05
N PRO A 105 -18.92 -7.86 -27.04
CA PRO A 105 -18.99 -9.13 -26.32
C PRO A 105 -17.93 -10.16 -26.71
N ILE A 106 -17.46 -10.14 -27.97
CA ILE A 106 -16.40 -11.05 -28.44
C ILE A 106 -15.07 -10.82 -27.70
N PHE A 107 -14.84 -9.63 -27.13
CA PHE A 107 -13.65 -9.30 -26.36
C PHE A 107 -13.48 -10.21 -25.13
N VAL A 108 -14.59 -10.71 -24.57
CA VAL A 108 -14.57 -11.61 -23.41
C VAL A 108 -13.83 -12.91 -23.74
N ALA A 109 -13.96 -13.44 -24.96
CA ALA A 109 -13.23 -14.63 -25.37
C ALA A 109 -11.71 -14.41 -25.43
N VAL A 110 -11.27 -13.17 -25.68
CA VAL A 110 -9.85 -12.80 -25.79
C VAL A 110 -9.26 -12.44 -24.42
N ILE A 111 -10.02 -11.80 -23.53
CA ILE A 111 -9.50 -11.39 -22.23
C ILE A 111 -9.27 -12.59 -21.29
N VAL A 112 -10.01 -13.69 -21.44
CA VAL A 112 -9.85 -14.91 -20.63
C VAL A 112 -8.44 -15.52 -20.77
N PRO A 113 -7.94 -15.84 -21.98
CA PRO A 113 -6.58 -16.39 -22.13
C PRO A 113 -5.50 -15.37 -21.73
N ILE A 114 -5.71 -14.07 -21.99
CA ILE A 114 -4.79 -13.01 -21.55
C ILE A 114 -4.74 -12.93 -20.02
N GLY A 115 -5.89 -13.00 -19.35
CA GLY A 115 -5.99 -12.99 -17.88
C GLY A 115 -5.31 -14.21 -17.25
N PHE A 116 -5.45 -15.38 -17.87
CA PHE A 116 -4.71 -16.57 -17.46
C PHE A 116 -3.20 -16.34 -17.56
N LEU A 117 -2.70 -15.89 -18.71
CA LEU A 117 -1.27 -15.57 -18.89
C LEU A 117 -0.78 -14.52 -17.89
N TYR A 118 -1.56 -13.45 -17.70
CA TYR A 118 -1.27 -12.40 -16.72
C TYR A 118 -1.14 -12.97 -15.31
N TYR A 119 -2.01 -13.89 -14.90
CA TYR A 119 -1.93 -14.53 -13.59
C TYR A 119 -0.60 -15.29 -13.39
N PHE A 120 -0.13 -16.04 -14.40
CA PHE A 120 1.18 -16.70 -14.31
C PHE A 120 2.30 -15.67 -14.18
N ILE A 121 2.33 -14.67 -15.06
CA ILE A 121 3.35 -13.63 -15.05
C ILE A 121 3.35 -12.89 -13.70
N GLN A 122 2.18 -12.51 -13.20
CA GLN A 122 2.01 -11.85 -11.92
C GLN A 122 2.55 -12.70 -10.77
N ARG A 123 2.26 -14.01 -10.75
CA ARG A 123 2.77 -14.92 -9.72
C ARG A 123 4.30 -14.99 -9.70
N PHE A 124 4.94 -15.10 -10.87
CA PHE A 124 6.40 -15.07 -10.99
C PHE A 124 6.97 -13.71 -10.60
N TYR A 125 6.40 -12.62 -11.14
CA TYR A 125 6.85 -11.26 -10.87
C TYR A 125 6.81 -10.90 -9.39
N VAL A 126 5.72 -11.23 -8.69
CA VAL A 126 5.57 -10.96 -7.25
C VAL A 126 6.59 -11.74 -6.42
N ALA A 127 6.89 -12.99 -6.79
CA ALA A 127 7.91 -13.79 -6.12
C ALA A 127 9.31 -13.19 -6.29
N THR A 128 9.68 -12.86 -7.53
CA THR A 128 10.99 -12.28 -7.86
C THR A 128 11.14 -10.88 -7.26
N SER A 129 10.12 -10.02 -7.34
CA SER A 129 10.15 -8.66 -6.78
C SER A 129 10.36 -8.68 -5.26
N ARG A 130 9.71 -9.60 -4.54
CA ARG A 130 9.92 -9.75 -3.10
C ARG A 130 11.35 -10.19 -2.76
N GLN A 131 11.93 -11.10 -3.54
CA GLN A 131 13.32 -11.52 -3.36
C GLN A 131 14.28 -10.35 -3.63
N LEU A 132 14.04 -9.57 -4.69
CA LEU A 132 14.85 -8.41 -5.02
C LEU A 132 14.80 -7.34 -3.94
N LYS A 133 13.60 -7.01 -3.41
CA LYS A 133 13.45 -6.08 -2.28
C LYS A 133 14.20 -6.55 -1.02
N ARG A 134 14.19 -7.86 -0.75
CA ARG A 134 14.97 -8.44 0.35
C ARG A 134 16.47 -8.29 0.11
N LEU A 135 16.93 -8.56 -1.11
CA LEU A 135 18.35 -8.44 -1.47
C LEU A 135 18.83 -6.99 -1.32
N GLU A 136 18.03 -6.03 -1.80
CA GLU A 136 18.32 -4.60 -1.66
C GLU A 136 18.41 -4.16 -0.20
N SER A 137 17.50 -4.64 0.65
CA SER A 137 17.54 -4.37 2.10
C SER A 137 18.80 -4.94 2.76
N VAL A 138 19.18 -6.17 2.41
CA VAL A 138 20.37 -6.84 2.97
C VAL A 138 21.67 -6.18 2.48
N SER A 139 21.74 -5.73 1.21
CA SER A 139 22.92 -5.09 0.66
C SER A 139 23.17 -3.68 1.21
N ARG A 140 22.13 -2.95 1.63
CA ARG A 140 22.26 -1.61 2.22
C ARG A 140 22.79 -1.63 3.66
N SER A 141 22.46 -2.66 4.44
CA SER A 141 22.86 -2.77 5.86
C SER A 141 24.39 -2.69 6.10
N PRO A 142 25.26 -3.45 5.39
CA PRO A 142 26.70 -3.41 5.63
C PRO A 142 27.34 -2.09 5.21
N ILE A 143 26.80 -1.39 4.21
CA ILE A 143 27.30 -0.07 3.78
C ILE A 143 27.12 0.95 4.91
N TYR A 144 25.94 0.99 5.54
CA TYR A 144 25.70 1.86 6.69
C TYR A 144 26.56 1.47 7.91
N SER A 145 26.79 0.16 8.11
CA SER A 145 27.67 -0.32 9.19
C SER A 145 29.13 0.11 8.98
N HIS A 146 29.67 -0.07 7.77
CA HIS A 146 31.04 0.35 7.43
C HIS A 146 31.22 1.87 7.51
N PHE A 147 30.22 2.64 7.08
CA PHE A 147 30.26 4.10 7.18
C PHE A 147 30.27 4.55 8.65
N GLY A 148 29.46 3.91 9.49
CA GLY A 148 29.46 4.14 10.95
C GLY A 148 30.81 3.83 11.59
N GLU A 149 31.40 2.67 11.29
CA GLU A 149 32.72 2.25 11.79
C GLU A 149 33.85 3.19 11.34
N THR A 150 33.78 3.74 10.13
CA THR A 150 34.78 4.69 9.64
C THR A 150 34.70 6.01 10.43
N ILE A 151 33.49 6.50 10.71
CA ILE A 151 33.30 7.75 11.49
C ILE A 151 33.78 7.58 12.93
N THR A 152 33.46 6.46 13.60
CA THR A 152 33.97 6.20 14.95
C THR A 152 35.47 5.93 14.97
N GLY A 153 36.01 5.27 13.93
CA GLY A 153 37.45 5.04 13.78
C GLY A 153 38.25 6.33 13.60
N VAL A 154 37.71 7.32 12.88
CA VAL A 154 38.34 8.65 12.73
C VAL A 154 38.38 9.44 14.03
N GLN A 155 37.44 9.23 14.96
CA GLN A 155 37.49 9.87 16.29
C GLN A 155 38.51 9.23 17.25
N ALA A 156 38.95 8.00 16.96
CA ALA A 156 39.92 7.28 17.79
C ALA A 156 41.38 7.52 17.36
N ILE A 157 41.61 8.15 16.20
CA ILE A 157 42.91 8.61 15.68
C ILE A 157 43.09 10.08 16.04
#